data_AF-A0A7Y0SJL2-F1
#
_entry.id   AF-A0A7Y0SJL2-F1
#
_cell.length_a   1.000
_cell.length_b   1.000
_cell.length_c   1.000
_cell.angle_alpha   90.00
_cell.angle_beta   90.00
_cell.angle_gamma   90.00
#
_symmetry.space_group_name_H-M   'P 1'
#
loop_
_entity.id
_entity.type
_entity.pdbx_description
1 polymer ?
#
loop_
_entity_poly.entity_id
_entity_poly.type
_entity_poly.pdbx_seq_one_letter_code
_entity_poly.pdbx_strand_id
1 'polypeptide(L)' 'EVVIHFKQTPHPVFGQNAPENKLIIRIQPDEGIQMSFGLKEPGAGFEAKEVKMNFHYADLQETQMLTAYERLLLDA' A
#
# COMPACT_ATOMS: atom_id res chain seq x y z
N GLU A 1 8.50 0.32 -9.13
CA GLU A 1 7.73 0.07 -7.89
C GLU A 1 8.71 -0.10 -6.73
N VAL A 2 8.34 0.37 -5.54
CA VAL A 2 9.11 0.21 -4.30
C VAL A 2 8.27 -0.61 -3.34
N VAL A 3 8.82 -1.70 -2.80
CA VAL A 3 8.13 -2.57 -1.86
C VAL A 3 8.86 -2.56 -0.52
N ILE A 4 8.15 -2.16 0.52
CA ILE A 4 8.62 -2.20 1.90
C ILE A 4 7.97 -3.40 2.57
N HIS A 5 8.81 -4.36 2.94
CA HIS A 5 8.43 -5.53 3.73
C HIS A 5 8.57 -5.19 5.21
N PHE A 6 7.47 -5.20 5.95
CA PHE A 6 7.52 -5.07 7.39
C PHE A 6 7.94 -6.39 8.02
N LYS A 7 8.65 -6.30 9.14
CA LYS A 7 8.94 -7.49 9.96
C LYS A 7 7.64 -8.15 10.40
N GLN A 8 7.68 -9.47 10.52
CA GLN A 8 6.58 -10.23 11.10
C GLN A 8 6.20 -9.67 12.48
N THR A 9 4.90 -9.61 12.76
CA THR A 9 4.39 -9.07 14.03
C THR A 9 4.88 -9.94 15.19
N PRO A 10 5.59 -9.38 16.19
CA PRO A 10 6.14 -10.16 17.29
C PRO A 10 5.08 -10.82 18.18
N HIS A 11 3.86 -10.27 18.20
CA HIS A 11 2.72 -10.83 18.93
C HIS A 11 1.50 -10.91 18.00
N PRO A 12 1.36 -11.97 17.19
CA PRO A 12 0.25 -12.09 16.28
C PRO A 12 -1.04 -12.42 17.07
N VAL A 13 -1.98 -11.47 17.07
CA VAL A 13 -3.26 -11.58 17.80
C VAL A 13 -4.22 -12.57 17.12
N PHE A 14 -3.99 -12.91 15.85
CA PHE A 14 -4.93 -13.65 14.99
C PHE A 14 -4.34 -14.94 14.37
N GLY A 15 -3.31 -15.52 15.01
CA GLY A 15 -2.69 -16.78 14.61
C GLY A 15 -1.20 -16.67 14.26
N GLN A 16 -0.43 -17.73 14.50
CA GLN A 16 1.04 -17.70 14.43
C GLN A 16 1.62 -17.41 13.04
N ASN A 17 0.81 -17.51 11.98
CA ASN A 17 1.22 -17.32 10.58
C ASN A 17 0.61 -16.05 9.96
N ALA A 18 0.49 -14.97 10.74
CA ALA A 18 0.04 -13.69 10.21
C ALA A 18 0.98 -13.25 9.06
N PRO A 19 0.43 -12.92 7.86
CA PRO A 19 1.23 -12.48 6.73
C PRO A 19 1.94 -11.16 7.06
N GLU A 20 3.15 -11.00 6.53
CA GLU A 20 3.91 -9.76 6.67
C GLU A 20 3.16 -8.60 6.02
N ASN A 21 3.03 -7.49 6.75
CA ASN A 21 2.50 -6.27 6.16
C ASN A 21 3.43 -5.79 5.05
N LYS A 22 2.85 -5.22 3.99
CA LYS A 22 3.62 -4.68 2.86
C LYS A 22 3.11 -3.30 2.52
N LEU A 23 4.03 -2.37 2.29
CA LEU A 23 3.72 -1.07 1.69
C LEU A 23 4.36 -1.03 0.31
N ILE A 24 3.53 -0.85 -0.70
CA ILE A 24 3.90 -0.84 -2.10
C ILE A 24 3.66 0.57 -2.63
N ILE A 25 4.72 1.20 -3.15
CA ILE A 25 4.67 2.52 -3.77
C ILE A 25 4.92 2.32 -5.26
N ARG A 26 3.90 2.58 -6.08
CA ARG A 26 3.97 2.47 -7.53
C ARG A 26 4.35 3.81 -8.11
N ILE A 27 5.48 3.82 -8.81
CA ILE A 27 6.05 5.02 -9.40
C ILE A 27 5.49 5.27 -10.79
N GLN A 28 5.45 4.27 -11.69
CA GLN A 28 4.78 4.23 -13.01
C GLN A 28 4.75 2.78 -13.54
N PRO A 29 3.79 2.41 -14.42
CA PRO A 29 2.52 3.10 -14.69
C PRO A 29 1.54 2.97 -13.50
N ASP A 30 0.43 3.69 -13.54
CA ASP A 30 -0.63 3.67 -12.51
C ASP A 30 -0.11 4.06 -11.12
N GLU A 31 0.32 5.32 -11.01
CA GLU A 31 0.90 5.88 -9.80
C GLU A 31 -0.06 5.71 -8.62
N GLY A 32 0.48 5.21 -7.50
CA GLY A 32 -0.39 4.84 -6.40
C GLY A 32 0.36 4.24 -5.21
N ILE A 33 -0.41 4.00 -4.15
CA ILE A 33 0.06 3.39 -2.92
C ILE A 33 -0.87 2.23 -2.59
N GLN A 34 -0.29 1.07 -2.32
CA GLN A 34 -1.01 -0.10 -1.84
C GLN A 34 -0.43 -0.55 -0.49
N MET A 35 -1.29 -0.81 0.49
CA MET A 35 -0.92 -1.41 1.76
C MET A 35 -1.61 -2.76 1.92
N SER A 36 -0.83 -3.82 2.12
CA SER A 36 -1.33 -5.17 2.45
C SER A 36 -1.16 -5.40 3.95
N PHE A 37 -2.23 -5.79 4.64
CA PHE A 37 -2.19 -6.07 6.08
C PHE A 37 -3.26 -7.08 6.50
N GLY A 38 -3.06 -7.71 7.65
CA GLY A 38 -4.04 -8.62 8.24
C GLY A 38 -5.19 -7.87 8.92
N LEU A 39 -6.43 -8.24 8.61
CA LEU A 39 -7.65 -7.76 9.26
C LEU A 39 -8.38 -8.94 9.92
N LYS A 40 -8.86 -8.76 11.14
CA LYS A 40 -9.71 -9.75 11.81
C LYS A 40 -11.00 -9.95 11.02
N GLU A 41 -11.36 -11.20 10.76
CA GLU A 41 -12.67 -11.49 10.18
C GLU A 41 -13.79 -11.19 11.20
N PRO A 42 -14.84 -10.44 10.81
CA PRO A 42 -16.00 -10.24 11.68
C PRO A 42 -16.69 -11.57 12.00
N GLY A 43 -16.89 -11.87 13.29
CA GLY A 43 -17.56 -13.10 13.72
C GLY A 43 -17.02 -13.65 15.04
N ALA A 44 -17.50 -14.83 15.40
CA ALA A 44 -16.99 -15.60 16.53
C ALA A 44 -15.73 -16.37 16.08
N GLY A 45 -14.54 -15.82 16.37
CA GLY A 45 -13.27 -16.42 15.97
C GLY A 45 -12.08 -15.46 16.10
N PHE A 46 -10.89 -16.01 15.87
CA PHE A 46 -9.60 -15.30 15.86
C PHE A 46 -8.90 -15.40 14.51
N GLU A 47 -9.64 -15.64 13.43
CA GLU A 47 -9.08 -15.72 12.09
C GLU A 47 -8.82 -14.31 11.54
N ALA A 48 -7.66 -14.13 10.91
CA ALA A 48 -7.33 -12.94 10.16
C ALA A 48 -7.19 -13.26 8.67
N LYS A 49 -7.64 -12.32 7.86
CA LYS A 49 -7.53 -12.33 6.40
C LYS A 49 -6.62 -11.20 5.95
N GLU A 50 -5.79 -11.47 4.94
CA GLU A 50 -5.03 -10.43 4.27
C GLU A 50 -5.96 -9.54 3.43
N VAL A 51 -5.94 -8.25 3.69
CA VAL A 51 -6.69 -7.23 2.95
C VAL A 51 -5.73 -6.21 2.33
N LYS A 52 -6.18 -5.59 1.23
CA LYS A 52 -5.43 -4.56 0.51
C LYS A 52 -6.17 -3.24 0.58
N MET A 53 -5.48 -2.20 1.00
CA MET A 53 -5.92 -0.82 0.87
C MET A 53 -5.17 -0.21 -0.31
N ASN A 54 -5.92 0.27 -1.32
CA ASN A 54 -5.35 0.80 -2.56
C ASN A 54 -5.72 2.26 -2.71
N PHE A 55 -4.75 3.05 -3.18
CA PHE A 55 -4.91 4.42 -3.61
C PHE A 55 -4.26 4.56 -4.99
N HIS A 56 -4.97 5.09 -5.97
CA HIS A 56 -4.44 5.40 -7.29
C HIS A 56 -4.57 6.90 -7.54
N TYR A 57 -3.52 7.51 -8.10
CA TYR A 57 -3.57 8.91 -8.50
C TYR A 57 -4.61 9.16 -9.61
N ALA A 58 -4.92 8.15 -10.43
CA ALA A 58 -5.97 8.23 -11.44
C ALA A 58 -7.37 8.50 -10.86
N ASP A 59 -7.60 8.18 -9.57
CA ASP A 59 -8.87 8.44 -8.88
C ASP A 59 -9.00 9.91 -8.44
N LEU A 60 -7.91 10.69 -8.47
CA LEU A 60 -7.95 12.13 -8.22
C LEU A 60 -8.46 12.83 -9.47
N GLN A 61 -9.53 13.64 -9.34
CA GLN A 61 -10.00 14.52 -10.40
C GLN A 61 -8.90 15.53 -10.78
N GLU A 62 -8.15 15.19 -11.83
CA GLU A 62 -7.24 16.01 -12.63
C GLU A 62 -6.47 17.11 -11.87
N THR A 63 -5.37 16.72 -11.25
CA THR A 63 -4.19 17.59 -11.27
C THR A 63 -3.32 17.10 -12.42
N GLN A 64 -3.11 17.93 -13.45
CA GLN A 64 -2.21 17.61 -14.55
C GLN A 64 -0.83 17.28 -13.97
N MET A 65 -0.47 15.99 -13.96
CA MET A 65 0.83 15.57 -13.45
C MET A 65 1.89 16.10 -14.40
N LEU A 66 2.76 16.97 -13.90
CA LEU A 66 3.92 17.44 -14.64
C LEU A 66 4.78 16.24 -15.00
N THR A 67 5.24 16.20 -16.23
CA THR A 67 6.29 15.26 -16.63
C THR A 67 7.57 15.56 -15.83
N ALA A 68 8.43 14.56 -15.70
CA ALA A 68 9.68 14.70 -14.94
C ALA A 68 10.52 15.91 -15.39
N TYR A 69 10.56 16.19 -16.70
CA TYR A 69 11.30 17.32 -17.25
C TYR A 69 10.62 18.66 -17.02
N GLU A 70 9.28 18.75 -17.16
CA GLU A 70 8.56 19.99 -16.85
C GLU A 70 8.79 20.39 -15.39
N ARG A 71 8.76 19.41 -14.47
CA ARG A 71 9.04 19.67 -13.06
C ARG A 71 10.49 20.12 -12.85
N LEU A 72 11.46 19.46 -13.46
CA LEU A 72 12.88 19.83 -13.34
C LEU A 72 13.17 21.23 -13.89
N LEU A 73 12.53 21.64 -14.98
CA LEU A 73 12.68 22.97 -15.55
C LEU A 73 12.04 24.06 -14.68
N LEU A 74 10.93 23.74 -13.99
CA LEU A 74 10.29 24.66 -13.03
C LEU A 74 11.08 24.82 -11.73
N ASP A 75 11.84 23.80 -11.33
CA ASP A 75 12.65 23.82 -10.10
C ASP A 75 14.04 24.49 -10.29
N ALA A 76 14.45 24.80 -11.53
CA ALA A 76 15.74 25.40 -11.89
C ALA A 76 15.71 26.94 -11.91
#